data_AF-A0A6B3HSD9-F1
#
_entry.id   AF-A0A6B3HSD9-F1
#
_cell.length_a   1.000
_cell.length_b   1.000
_cell.length_c   1.000
_cell.angle_alpha   90.00
_cell.angle_beta   90.00
_cell.angle_gamma   90.00
#
_symmetry.space_group_name_H-M   'P 1'
#
loop_
_entity.id
_entity.type
_entity.pdbx_description
1 polymer ?
#
loop_
_entity_poly.entity_id
_entity_poly.type
_entity_poly.pdbx_seq_one_letter_code
_entity_poly.pdbx_strand_id
1 'polypeptide(L)' 'LRGPTHEVMAKAAAEAGVWLHAGSFVERAPDGTLYNTTLVFAPDGGRSAVYRKIHRFGFDKGEAVMMGAGEELVTVALP' A
#
# COMPACT_ATOMS: atom_id res chain seq x y z
N LEU A 1 -2.70 4.00 -8.20
CA LEU A 1 -2.01 2.78 -7.72
C LEU A 1 -2.03 1.62 -8.74
N ARG A 2 -1.57 1.87 -9.96
CA ARG A 2 -1.39 0.86 -11.04
C ARG A 2 -0.09 1.14 -11.82
N GLY A 3 0.95 1.56 -11.09
CA GLY A 3 2.24 1.94 -11.69
C GLY A 3 3.28 0.81 -11.59
N PRO A 4 4.55 1.09 -11.88
CA PRO A 4 5.61 0.07 -11.94
C PRO A 4 5.75 -0.75 -10.64
N THR A 5 5.65 -0.13 -9.47
CA THR A 5 5.66 -0.85 -8.18
C THR A 5 4.50 -1.84 -8.05
N HIS A 6 3.32 -1.51 -8.56
CA HIS A 6 2.18 -2.42 -8.57
C HIS A 6 2.45 -3.61 -9.48
N GLU A 7 2.91 -3.37 -10.70
CA GLU A 7 3.16 -4.41 -11.70
C GLU A 7 4.22 -5.42 -11.23
N VAL A 8 5.34 -4.92 -10.68
CA VAL A 8 6.42 -5.77 -10.17
C VAL A 8 5.96 -6.61 -8.98
N MET A 9 5.23 -6.03 -8.04
CA MET A 9 4.76 -6.74 -6.84
C MET A 9 3.64 -7.75 -7.17
N ALA A 10 2.72 -7.40 -8.07
CA ALA A 10 1.68 -8.30 -8.57
C ALA A 10 2.32 -9.52 -9.25
N LYS A 11 3.29 -9.29 -10.13
CA LYS A 11 4.03 -10.35 -10.80
C LYS A 11 4.78 -11.23 -9.79
N ALA A 12 5.47 -10.64 -8.82
CA ALA A 12 6.19 -11.39 -7.80
C ALA A 12 5.25 -12.28 -6.95
N ALA A 13 4.07 -11.77 -6.58
CA ALA A 13 3.07 -12.56 -5.86
C ALA A 13 2.58 -13.75 -6.69
N ALA A 14 2.29 -13.54 -7.98
CA ALA A 14 1.86 -14.59 -8.91
C ALA A 14 2.94 -15.64 -9.15
N GLU A 15 4.19 -15.23 -9.39
CA GLU A 15 5.31 -16.14 -9.65
C GLU A 15 5.65 -17.00 -8.42
N ALA A 16 5.53 -16.45 -7.22
CA ALA A 16 5.75 -17.17 -5.99
C ALA A 16 4.52 -17.96 -5.51
N GLY A 17 3.31 -17.67 -6.04
CA GLY A 17 2.06 -18.28 -5.58
C GLY A 17 1.71 -17.92 -4.13
N VAL A 18 1.97 -16.69 -3.70
CA VAL A 18 1.82 -16.26 -2.30
C VAL A 18 0.90 -15.05 -2.14
N TRP A 19 0.31 -14.94 -0.96
CA TRP A 19 -0.23 -13.66 -0.49
C TRP A 19 0.93 -12.71 -0.17
N LEU A 20 0.92 -11.52 -0.77
CA LEU A 20 1.98 -10.54 -0.62
C LEU A 20 1.45 -9.23 -0.03
N HIS A 21 1.93 -8.89 1.17
CA HIS A 21 1.77 -7.56 1.76
C HIS A 21 2.91 -6.64 1.26
N ALA A 22 2.67 -5.99 0.12
CA ALA A 22 3.64 -5.15 -0.59
C ALA A 22 3.59 -3.69 -0.09
N GLY A 23 4.23 -3.44 1.05
CA GLY A 23 4.34 -2.12 1.64
C GLY A 23 5.25 -2.07 2.87
N SER A 24 5.48 -0.90 3.46
CA SER A 24 4.95 0.39 2.99
C SER A 24 5.86 1.10 1.99
N PHE A 25 5.28 1.79 1.01
CA PHE A 25 5.97 2.69 0.08
C PHE A 25 5.25 4.04 -0.04
N VAL A 26 5.95 5.04 -0.60
CA VAL A 26 5.36 6.37 -0.82
C VAL A 26 4.48 6.36 -2.07
N GLU A 27 3.20 6.63 -1.89
CA GLU A 27 2.27 6.95 -2.97
C GLU A 27 2.16 8.48 -3.10
N ARG A 28 2.13 8.99 -4.34
CA ARG A 28 1.68 10.35 -4.62
C ARG A 28 0.28 10.30 -5.24
N ALA A 29 -0.70 10.88 -4.57
CA ALA A 29 -2.06 11.01 -5.07
C ALA A 29 -2.18 12.11 -6.15
N PRO A 30 -3.27 12.14 -6.95
CA PRO A 30 -3.44 13.13 -8.02
C PRO A 30 -3.43 14.59 -7.55
N ASP A 31 -3.87 14.84 -6.31
CA ASP A 31 -3.85 16.15 -5.65
C ASP A 31 -2.45 16.55 -5.15
N GLY A 32 -1.45 15.68 -5.30
CA GLY A 32 -0.08 15.89 -4.86
C GLY A 32 0.20 15.38 -3.45
N THR A 33 -0.82 14.94 -2.69
CA THR A 33 -0.66 14.42 -1.32
C THR A 33 0.18 13.15 -1.34
N LEU A 34 1.14 13.06 -0.43
CA LEU A 34 1.94 11.84 -0.23
C LEU A 34 1.28 10.94 0.80
N TYR A 35 1.31 9.62 0.60
CA TYR A 35 0.80 8.64 1.56
C TYR A 35 1.82 7.53 1.78
N ASN A 36 1.94 7.07 3.02
CA ASN A 36 2.54 5.78 3.33
C ASN A 36 1.51 4.69 2.99
N THR A 37 1.78 3.91 1.95
CA THR A 37 0.81 3.01 1.31
C THR A 37 1.31 1.58 1.26
N THR A 38 0.41 0.64 1.51
CA THR A 38 0.57 -0.79 1.32
C THR A 38 -0.43 -1.27 0.26
N LEU A 39 0.02 -2.17 -0.61
CA LEU A 39 -0.87 -3.00 -1.42
C LEU A 39 -0.85 -4.44 -0.89
N VAL A 40 -1.98 -5.13 -0.95
CA VAL A 40 -2.04 -6.58 -0.70
C VAL A 40 -2.40 -7.28 -2.00
N PHE A 41 -1.63 -8.30 -2.36
CA PHE A 41 -1.87 -9.13 -3.54
C PHE A 41 -2.17 -10.58 -3.14
N ALA A 42 -3.08 -11.21 -3.87
CA ALA A 42 -3.39 -12.63 -3.80
C ALA A 42 -2.34 -13.47 -4.56
N PRO A 43 -2.32 -14.80 -4.36
CA PRO A 43 -1.40 -15.73 -5.05
C PRO A 43 -1.48 -15.73 -6.57
N ASP A 44 -2.55 -15.20 -7.18
CA ASP A 44 -2.68 -15.06 -8.63
C ASP A 44 -2.13 -13.71 -9.17
N GLY A 45 -1.61 -12.86 -8.28
CA GLY A 45 -1.15 -11.51 -8.58
C GLY A 45 -2.26 -10.45 -8.58
N GLY A 46 -3.52 -10.84 -8.32
CA GLY A 46 -4.64 -9.91 -8.17
C GLY A 46 -4.47 -9.04 -6.93
N ARG A 47 -4.68 -7.72 -7.06
CA ARG A 47 -4.63 -6.81 -5.90
C ARG A 47 -5.91 -6.93 -5.07
N SER A 48 -5.79 -7.52 -3.89
CA SER A 48 -6.89 -7.70 -2.94
C SER A 48 -7.18 -6.48 -2.10
N ALA A 49 -6.18 -5.64 -1.78
CA ALA A 49 -6.41 -4.44 -0.98
C ALA A 49 -5.40 -3.31 -1.20
N VAL A 50 -5.78 -2.12 -0.76
CA VAL A 50 -4.97 -0.91 -0.63
C VAL A 50 -5.16 -0.42 0.80
N TYR A 51 -4.07 -0.08 1.48
CA TYR A 51 -4.13 0.56 2.79
C TYR A 51 -3.22 1.78 2.80
N ARG A 52 -3.75 2.94 3.19
CA ARG A 52 -2.96 4.15 3.49
C ARG A 52 -2.86 4.28 5.00
N LYS A 53 -1.65 4.45 5.53
CA LYS A 53 -1.38 4.48 6.96
C LYS A 53 -2.18 5.57 7.66
N ILE A 54 -3.03 5.18 8.60
CA ILE A 54 -3.86 6.11 9.38
C ILE A 54 -2.98 6.79 10.45
N HIS A 55 -2.20 5.98 11.19
CA HIS A 55 -1.38 6.44 12.30
C HIS A 55 0.06 6.64 11.84
N ARG A 56 0.36 7.84 11.36
CA ARG A 56 1.69 8.24 10.87
C ARG A 56 2.67 8.39 12.04
N PHE A 57 3.93 8.02 11.84
CA PHE A 57 4.94 8.16 12.88
C PHE A 57 5.53 9.57 12.90
N GLY A 58 5.79 10.09 14.10
CA GLY A 58 6.30 11.45 14.32
C GLY A 58 5.18 12.41 14.73
N PHE A 59 5.53 13.40 15.54
CA PHE A 59 4.60 14.42 16.03
C PHE A 59 4.76 15.72 15.25
N ASP A 60 5.96 16.30 15.31
CA ASP A 60 6.33 17.62 14.77
C ASP A 60 7.32 17.53 13.59
N LYS A 61 7.73 16.32 13.21
CA LYS A 61 8.66 16.02 12.12
C LYS A 61 8.32 14.68 11.46
N GLY A 62 8.83 14.43 10.26
CA GLY A 62 8.70 13.12 9.59
C GLY A 62 7.36 12.92 8.87
N GLU A 63 6.78 11.72 8.95
CA GLU A 63 5.58 11.34 8.15
C GLU A 63 4.38 12.23 8.46
N ALA A 64 4.18 12.63 9.73
CA ALA A 64 3.01 13.41 10.14
C ALA A 64 2.92 14.80 9.46
N VAL A 65 4.06 15.38 9.07
CA VAL A 65 4.13 16.69 8.41
C VAL A 65 4.15 16.57 6.88
N MET A 66 4.68 15.47 6.36
CA MET A 66 4.94 15.29 4.93
C MET A 66 3.89 14.45 4.18
N MET A 67 3.09 13.67 4.90
CA MET A 67 2.16 12.70 4.31
C MET A 67 0.74 12.86 4.86
N GLY A 68 -0.28 12.65 4.03
CA GLY A 68 -1.67 12.53 4.45
C GLY A 68 -1.92 11.25 5.25
N ALA A 69 -2.94 11.27 6.09
CA ALA A 69 -3.43 10.08 6.79
C ALA A 69 -4.44 9.33 5.92
N GLY A 70 -4.40 8.00 5.96
CA GLY A 70 -5.55 7.20 5.50
C GLY A 70 -6.73 7.32 6.48
N GLU A 71 -7.91 6.92 6.03
CA GLU A 71 -9.15 7.01 6.82
C GLU A 71 -9.89 5.68 6.93
N GLU A 72 -9.50 4.68 6.13
CA GLU A 72 -10.18 3.39 6.04
C GLU A 72 -9.43 2.30 6.79
N LEU A 73 -10.16 1.59 7.65
CA LEU A 73 -9.71 0.31 8.20
C LEU A 73 -9.87 -0.76 7.12
N VAL A 74 -8.82 -1.54 6.89
CA VAL A 74 -8.75 -2.50 5.79
C VAL A 74 -8.46 -3.89 6.34
N THR A 75 -9.30 -4.86 6.00
CA THR A 75 -9.09 -6.28 6.26
C THR A 75 -9.15 -7.05 4.94
N VAL A 76 -8.46 -8.19 4.89
CA VAL A 76 -8.47 -9.10 3.74
C VAL A 76 -8.86 -10.47 4.24
N ALA A 77 -9.92 -11.03 3.65
CA ALA A 77 -10.28 -12.42 3.91
C ALA A 77 -9.28 -13.35 3.22
N LEU A 78 -8.70 -14.26 3.99
CA LEU A 78 -7.85 -15.33 3.49
C LEU A 78 -8.68 -16.63 3.43
N PRO A 79 -8.34 -17.59 2.54
CA PRO A 79 -8.98 -18.91 2.48
C PRO A 79 -8.93 -19.67 3.82
#